data_AF-A0A287BQI5-F1
#
_entry.id   AF-A0A287BQI5-F1
#
_cell.length_a   1.000
_cell.length_b   1.000
_cell.length_c   1.000
_cell.angle_alpha   90.00
_cell.angle_beta   90.00
_cell.angle_gamma   90.00
#
_symmetry.space_group_name_H-M   'P 1'
#
loop_
_entity.id
_entity.type
_entity.pdbx_description
1 polymer ?
#
loop_
_entity_poly.entity_id
_entity_poly.type
_entity_poly.pdbx_seq_one_letter_code
_entity_poly.pdbx_strand_id
1 'polypeptide(L)'
;MERGRAYTRLNTLLQHLGGSSAGAVTAHPTSGAAKFQPQQFQYTRDNNVLSLEQRQFYEENGFLVIKNLVSDADIERFRVQFERICREEVKPLGLMLMRDVSIGKSEYVPCEKMVSKVQNFQEDKELFRYCTLPEILKYVECFTGPNIMAMHTMLINKPPDTGKKTSRHPLHQDLHYFPFRPSNNIVCAWTAMEHIDRKNGCLVVFPGTHKGTLKPHDYPQWDAISCHFAASDCKYIDVKGTSQEKIEKEIVDLTHKFYGLETGSLKNVWTWKGRLVKGERISL
;
A
#
# COMPACT_ATOMS: atom_id res chain seq x y z
N MET A 1 -22.18 -6.94 47.29
CA MET A 1 -20.96 -6.12 47.42
C MET A 1 -20.85 -5.09 46.28
N GLU A 2 -21.97 -4.47 45.84
CA GLU A 2 -21.99 -3.49 44.73
C GLU A 2 -22.65 -2.14 45.07
N ARG A 3 -23.34 -2.00 46.20
CA ARG A 3 -23.98 -0.72 46.59
C ARG A 3 -23.00 0.37 47.06
N GLY A 4 -21.75 0.04 47.34
CA GLY A 4 -20.75 1.00 47.85
C GLY A 4 -20.16 1.92 46.78
N ARG A 5 -19.90 1.43 45.56
CA ARG A 5 -19.16 2.19 44.53
C ARG A 5 -20.00 3.31 43.88
N ALA A 6 -21.31 3.11 43.76
CA ALA A 6 -22.21 4.14 43.22
C ALA A 6 -22.37 5.31 44.19
N TYR A 7 -22.43 5.03 45.50
CA TYR A 7 -22.53 6.04 46.55
C TYR A 7 -21.27 6.93 46.61
N THR A 8 -20.08 6.34 46.48
CA THR A 8 -18.82 7.10 46.47
C THR A 8 -18.73 8.04 45.27
N ARG A 9 -19.16 7.60 44.07
CA ARG A 9 -19.16 8.46 42.86
C ARG A 9 -20.14 9.62 42.96
N LEU A 10 -21.30 9.40 43.58
CA LEU A 10 -22.31 10.44 43.78
C LEU A 10 -21.81 11.53 44.75
N ASN A 11 -21.12 11.14 45.84
CA ASN A 11 -20.54 12.11 46.78
C ASN A 11 -19.42 12.96 46.16
N THR A 12 -18.59 12.39 45.29
CA THR A 12 -17.54 13.15 44.58
C THR A 12 -18.14 14.19 43.63
N LEU A 13 -19.23 13.86 42.93
CA LEU A 13 -19.92 14.81 42.05
C LEU A 13 -20.62 15.92 42.83
N LEU A 14 -21.25 15.58 43.97
CA LEU A 14 -21.92 16.57 44.82
C LEU A 14 -20.92 17.55 45.48
N GLN A 15 -19.70 17.10 45.80
CA GLN A 15 -18.63 18.00 46.30
C GLN A 15 -18.13 18.99 45.24
N HIS A 16 -18.21 18.66 43.95
CA HIS A 16 -17.85 19.59 42.88
C HIS A 16 -18.96 20.59 42.53
N LEU A 17 -20.21 20.30 42.92
CA LEU A 17 -21.38 21.14 42.67
C LEU A 17 -21.74 22.04 43.86
N GLY A 18 -21.31 21.70 45.07
CA GLY A 18 -21.45 22.52 46.27
C GLY A 18 -20.37 23.60 46.35
N GLY A 19 -20.65 24.78 45.79
CA GLY A 19 -19.76 25.92 45.90
C GLY A 19 -19.52 26.31 47.37
N SER A 20 -18.27 26.23 47.82
CA SER A 20 -17.78 26.97 48.98
C SER A 20 -16.33 27.38 48.80
N SER A 21 -16.17 28.70 48.78
CA SER A 21 -15.04 29.56 49.09
C SER A 21 -13.60 29.03 48.94
N ALA A 22 -12.86 29.73 48.08
CA ALA A 22 -11.44 29.59 47.85
C ALA A 22 -10.60 29.66 49.14
N GLY A 23 -9.97 28.54 49.49
CA GLY A 23 -8.73 28.53 50.27
C GLY A 23 -7.55 28.59 49.31
N ALA A 24 -6.61 29.49 49.57
CA ALA A 24 -5.41 29.69 48.75
C ALA A 24 -4.64 28.37 48.57
N VAL A 25 -4.62 27.85 47.34
CA VAL A 25 -3.80 26.71 46.97
C VAL A 25 -2.39 27.22 46.71
N THR A 26 -1.47 26.93 47.63
CA THR A 26 -0.05 27.18 47.44
C THR A 26 0.46 26.25 46.34
N ALA A 27 0.90 26.81 45.22
CA ALA A 27 1.48 26.02 44.13
C ALA A 27 2.85 25.46 44.56
N HIS A 28 2.94 24.14 44.66
CA HIS A 28 4.23 23.46 44.71
C HIS A 28 4.76 23.31 43.28
N PRO A 29 5.98 23.75 42.99
CA PRO A 29 6.58 23.50 41.69
C PRO A 29 6.91 22.01 41.59
N THR A 30 6.03 21.23 40.96
CA THR A 30 6.38 19.89 40.48
C THR A 30 7.25 20.08 39.25
N SER A 31 8.54 20.34 39.45
CA SER A 31 9.58 20.16 38.44
C SER A 31 9.80 18.66 38.22
N GLY A 32 8.75 17.97 37.77
CA GLY A 32 8.88 16.71 37.07
C GLY A 32 9.25 17.06 35.65
N ALA A 33 10.54 17.09 35.35
CA ALA A 33 10.98 17.04 33.96
C ALA A 33 10.41 15.75 33.38
N ALA A 34 9.28 15.85 32.66
CA ALA A 34 8.85 14.80 31.77
C ALA A 34 10.03 14.58 30.84
N LYS A 35 10.74 13.46 31.00
CA LYS A 35 11.77 13.05 30.06
C LYS A 35 11.07 12.95 28.72
N PHE A 36 11.27 13.94 27.86
CA PHE A 36 10.85 13.91 26.47
C PHE A 36 11.67 12.81 25.82
N GLN A 37 11.19 11.57 25.91
CA GLN A 37 11.71 10.48 25.10
C GLN A 37 11.32 10.84 23.67
N PRO A 38 12.27 11.08 22.75
CA PRO A 38 11.94 11.27 21.36
C PRO A 38 11.11 10.07 20.93
N GLN A 39 9.90 10.32 20.43
CA GLN A 39 9.03 9.25 19.98
C GLN A 39 9.72 8.62 18.77
N GLN A 40 10.34 7.45 18.97
CA GLN A 40 11.10 6.80 17.91
C GLN A 40 10.13 6.08 16.97
N PHE A 41 10.05 6.60 15.74
CA PHE A 41 9.21 6.08 14.68
C PHE A 41 9.95 4.98 13.91
N GLN A 42 9.30 3.84 13.68
CA GLN A 42 9.89 2.66 13.00
C GLN A 42 9.51 2.55 11.53
N TYR A 43 8.37 3.12 11.15
CA TYR A 43 7.75 2.98 9.85
C TYR A 43 7.75 4.28 9.04
N THR A 44 8.11 5.41 9.65
CA THR A 44 8.31 6.68 8.94
C THR A 44 9.66 7.29 9.30
N ARG A 45 10.40 7.76 8.30
CA ARG A 45 11.65 8.52 8.46
C ARG A 45 11.35 9.96 8.88
N ASP A 46 12.35 10.63 9.43
CA ASP A 46 12.23 12.05 9.75
C ASP A 46 12.11 12.90 8.49
N ASN A 47 11.09 13.76 8.47
CA ASN A 47 10.73 14.59 7.32
C ASN A 47 9.89 15.79 7.78
N ASN A 48 9.71 16.76 6.88
CA ASN A 48 8.88 17.96 7.09
C ASN A 48 7.55 17.92 6.30
N VAL A 49 7.17 16.75 5.79
CA VAL A 49 5.99 16.54 4.93
C VAL A 49 4.80 16.02 5.72
N LEU A 50 5.02 15.01 6.55
CA LEU A 50 4.02 14.41 7.42
C LEU A 50 3.95 15.15 8.75
N SER A 51 2.73 15.47 9.19
CA SER A 51 2.53 15.99 10.55
C SER A 51 2.85 14.91 11.60
N LEU A 52 3.08 15.33 12.85
CA LEU A 52 3.31 14.40 13.95
C LEU A 52 2.14 13.42 14.11
N GLU A 53 0.91 13.92 14.00
CA GLU A 53 -0.32 13.12 14.10
C GLU A 53 -0.41 12.11 12.96
N GLN A 54 -0.02 12.48 11.74
CA GLN A 54 0.02 11.56 10.60
C GLN A 54 1.06 10.45 10.79
N ARG A 55 2.24 10.79 11.33
CA ARG A 55 3.28 9.79 11.65
C ARG A 55 2.79 8.85 12.75
N GLN A 56 2.26 9.39 13.85
CA GLN A 56 1.67 8.60 14.94
C GLN A 56 0.54 7.69 14.43
N PHE A 57 -0.34 8.22 13.58
CA PHE A 57 -1.41 7.44 12.97
C PHE A 57 -0.87 6.28 12.13
N TYR A 58 0.12 6.53 11.26
CA TYR A 58 0.72 5.49 10.44
C TYR A 58 1.41 4.42 11.29
N GLU A 59 2.10 4.84 12.35
CA GLU A 59 2.78 3.93 13.28
C GLU A 59 1.81 3.08 14.08
N GLU A 60 0.61 3.57 14.38
CA GLU A 60 -0.42 2.78 15.01
C GLU A 60 -1.13 1.85 14.02
N ASN A 61 -1.47 2.36 12.83
CA ASN A 61 -2.47 1.76 11.95
C ASN A 61 -1.88 1.08 10.70
N GLY A 62 -0.72 1.51 10.20
CA GLY A 62 -0.02 0.96 9.04
C GLY A 62 -0.51 1.45 7.68
N PHE A 63 -1.33 2.51 7.66
CA PHE A 63 -1.80 3.15 6.44
C PHE A 63 -2.01 4.65 6.69
N LEU A 64 -2.04 5.43 5.61
CA LEU A 64 -2.37 6.85 5.64
C LEU A 64 -3.15 7.23 4.38
N VAL A 65 -4.12 8.14 4.51
CA VAL A 65 -4.92 8.63 3.39
C VAL A 65 -4.61 10.11 3.17
N ILE A 66 -4.05 10.43 2.01
CA ILE A 66 -3.85 11.81 1.55
C ILE A 66 -4.93 12.12 0.52
N LYS A 67 -5.84 13.04 0.86
CA LYS A 67 -6.96 13.41 0.00
C LYS A 67 -6.47 14.28 -1.15
N ASN A 68 -7.03 14.08 -2.35
CA ASN A 68 -6.78 14.90 -3.54
C ASN A 68 -5.28 15.04 -3.88
N LEU A 69 -4.50 13.96 -3.70
CA LEU A 69 -3.06 13.99 -3.92
C LEU A 69 -2.66 14.05 -5.40
N VAL A 70 -3.41 13.33 -6.25
CA VAL A 70 -3.19 13.30 -7.71
C VAL A 70 -4.28 14.13 -8.37
N SER A 71 -3.89 14.94 -9.34
CA SER A 71 -4.81 15.84 -10.05
C SER A 71 -5.81 15.06 -10.91
N ASP A 72 -7.04 15.58 -11.03
CA ASP A 72 -8.05 14.97 -11.93
C ASP A 72 -7.54 14.88 -13.38
N ALA A 73 -6.69 15.83 -13.80
CA ALA A 73 -6.06 15.83 -15.11
C ALA A 73 -5.10 14.63 -15.30
N ASP A 74 -4.27 14.30 -14.30
CA ASP A 74 -3.40 13.12 -14.38
C ASP A 74 -4.21 11.83 -14.29
N ILE A 75 -5.24 11.78 -13.44
CA ILE A 75 -6.16 10.63 -13.37
C ILE A 75 -6.78 10.35 -14.75
N GLU A 76 -7.26 11.39 -15.44
CA GLU A 76 -7.84 11.25 -16.78
C GLU A 76 -6.81 10.77 -17.80
N ARG A 77 -5.58 11.28 -17.75
CA ARG A 77 -4.49 10.80 -18.63
C ARG A 77 -4.23 9.30 -18.44
N PHE A 78 -4.22 8.82 -17.20
CA PHE A 78 -4.06 7.39 -16.92
C PHE A 78 -5.26 6.56 -17.40
N ARG A 79 -6.50 7.07 -17.26
CA ARG A 79 -7.71 6.40 -17.78
C ARG A 79 -7.68 6.26 -19.28
N VAL A 80 -7.42 7.35 -20.01
CA VAL A 80 -7.32 7.33 -21.47
C VAL A 80 -6.24 6.36 -21.92
N GLN A 81 -5.06 6.36 -21.27
CA GLN A 81 -4.01 5.41 -21.64
C GLN A 81 -4.41 3.96 -21.39
N PHE A 82 -5.08 3.67 -20.26
CA PHE A 82 -5.62 2.35 -19.98
C PHE A 82 -6.62 1.89 -21.05
N GLU A 83 -7.55 2.75 -21.46
CA GLU A 83 -8.51 2.42 -22.52
C GLU A 83 -7.82 2.10 -23.85
N ARG A 84 -6.80 2.88 -24.24
CA ARG A 84 -5.99 2.63 -25.44
C ARG A 84 -5.26 1.28 -25.39
N ILE A 85 -4.76 0.90 -24.22
CA ILE A 85 -4.17 -0.43 -23.99
C ILE A 85 -5.24 -1.52 -24.13
N CYS A 86 -6.42 -1.33 -23.55
CA CYS A 86 -7.52 -2.30 -23.63
C CYS A 86 -8.05 -2.48 -25.06
N ARG A 87 -8.02 -1.43 -25.87
CA ARG A 87 -8.35 -1.44 -27.31
C ARG A 87 -7.22 -1.93 -28.20
N GLU A 88 -6.08 -2.31 -27.61
CA GLU A 88 -4.88 -2.77 -28.31
C GLU A 88 -4.23 -1.71 -29.23
N GLU A 89 -4.57 -0.43 -29.07
CA GLU A 89 -3.96 0.69 -29.79
C GLU A 89 -2.52 0.95 -29.33
N VAL A 90 -2.21 0.57 -28.08
CA VAL A 90 -0.88 0.63 -27.48
C VAL A 90 -0.55 -0.72 -26.85
N LYS A 91 0.66 -1.24 -27.13
CA LYS A 91 1.16 -2.53 -26.62
C LYS A 91 2.54 -2.33 -25.98
N PRO A 92 2.61 -1.82 -24.74
CA PRO A 92 3.88 -1.59 -24.05
C PRO A 92 4.63 -2.92 -23.88
N LEU A 93 5.96 -2.86 -24.02
CA LEU A 93 6.81 -4.03 -23.83
C LEU A 93 6.69 -4.52 -22.39
N GLY A 94 6.53 -5.83 -22.22
CA GLY A 94 6.51 -6.43 -20.89
C GLY A 94 5.16 -6.33 -20.16
N LEU A 95 4.16 -5.66 -20.74
CA LEU A 95 2.86 -5.47 -20.10
C LEU A 95 2.10 -6.80 -19.98
N MET A 96 1.54 -7.07 -18.80
CA MET A 96 0.66 -8.22 -18.57
C MET A 96 -0.79 -7.77 -18.45
N LEU A 97 -1.66 -8.31 -19.31
CA LEU A 97 -3.11 -8.10 -19.24
C LEU A 97 -3.78 -9.31 -18.59
N MET A 98 -4.52 -9.07 -17.51
CA MET A 98 -5.40 -10.04 -16.89
C MET A 98 -6.83 -9.74 -17.30
N ARG A 99 -7.52 -10.77 -17.77
CA ARG A 99 -8.90 -10.69 -18.26
C ARG A 99 -9.81 -11.45 -17.33
N ASP A 100 -11.02 -10.92 -17.16
CA ASP A 100 -12.04 -11.62 -16.38
C ASP A 100 -12.52 -12.85 -17.16
N VAL A 101 -12.35 -14.04 -16.56
CA VAL A 101 -12.73 -15.32 -17.16
C VAL A 101 -14.25 -15.51 -17.26
N SER A 102 -15.02 -14.67 -16.57
CA SER A 102 -16.48 -14.78 -16.52
C SER A 102 -17.19 -14.23 -17.76
N ILE A 103 -16.48 -13.50 -18.63
CA ILE A 103 -17.05 -12.95 -19.86
C ILE A 103 -16.87 -13.99 -20.97
N GLY A 104 -18.00 -14.60 -21.37
CA GLY A 104 -18.03 -15.70 -22.33
C GLY A 104 -17.38 -15.36 -23.68
N LYS A 105 -16.95 -16.40 -24.42
CA LYS A 105 -16.24 -16.36 -25.72
C LYS A 105 -17.05 -15.75 -26.90
N SER A 106 -18.10 -14.98 -26.63
CA SER A 106 -18.87 -14.25 -27.66
C SER A 106 -18.04 -13.06 -28.15
N GLU A 107 -18.07 -12.82 -29.47
CA GLU A 107 -17.31 -11.83 -30.25
C GLU A 107 -16.29 -11.01 -29.45
N TYR A 108 -15.01 -11.39 -29.60
CA TYR A 108 -13.88 -10.69 -29.01
C TYR A 108 -13.84 -9.24 -29.51
N VAL A 109 -14.31 -8.32 -28.67
CA VAL A 109 -14.14 -6.88 -28.87
C VAL A 109 -13.15 -6.39 -27.79
N PRO A 110 -11.92 -6.02 -28.17
CA PRO A 110 -10.97 -5.37 -27.26
C PRO A 110 -11.60 -4.14 -26.62
N CYS A 111 -11.93 -4.23 -25.34
CA CYS A 111 -12.45 -3.12 -24.56
C CYS A 111 -12.10 -3.27 -23.07
N GLU A 112 -12.19 -2.15 -22.35
CA GLU A 112 -11.85 -2.02 -20.95
C GLU A 112 -12.62 -2.99 -20.05
N LYS A 113 -13.87 -3.30 -20.40
CA LYS A 113 -14.74 -4.22 -19.64
C LYS A 113 -14.20 -5.63 -19.55
N MET A 114 -13.33 -6.03 -20.47
CA MET A 114 -12.72 -7.37 -20.51
C MET A 114 -11.45 -7.47 -19.67
N VAL A 115 -10.81 -6.35 -19.37
CA VAL A 115 -9.53 -6.29 -18.67
C VAL A 115 -9.80 -5.96 -17.21
N SER A 116 -9.53 -6.91 -16.33
CA SER A 116 -9.67 -6.72 -14.88
C SER A 116 -8.41 -6.12 -14.27
N LYS A 117 -7.24 -6.39 -14.86
CA LYS A 117 -5.97 -5.85 -14.37
C LYS A 117 -4.92 -5.72 -15.47
N VAL A 118 -4.03 -4.74 -15.30
CA VAL A 118 -2.76 -4.59 -16.00
C VAL A 118 -1.62 -4.69 -14.98
N GLN A 119 -0.52 -5.36 -15.31
CA GLN A 119 0.71 -5.32 -14.53
C GLN A 119 1.92 -5.01 -15.41
N ASN A 120 3.02 -4.63 -14.76
CA ASN A 120 4.32 -4.41 -15.40
C ASN A 120 4.27 -3.31 -16.46
N PHE A 121 3.61 -2.20 -16.15
CA PHE A 121 3.48 -1.05 -17.06
C PHE A 121 4.69 -0.12 -17.05
N GLN A 122 5.83 -0.52 -16.51
CA GLN A 122 7.00 0.36 -16.38
C GLN A 122 7.59 0.85 -17.72
N GLU A 123 7.29 0.16 -18.82
CA GLU A 123 7.68 0.60 -20.18
C GLU A 123 6.60 1.44 -20.88
N ASP A 124 5.43 1.62 -20.26
CA ASP A 124 4.40 2.57 -20.74
C ASP A 124 4.67 3.96 -20.17
N LYS A 125 5.02 4.92 -21.03
CA LYS A 125 5.41 6.28 -20.60
C LYS A 125 4.30 6.99 -19.81
N GLU A 126 3.05 6.81 -20.20
CA GLU A 126 1.93 7.55 -19.60
C GLU A 126 1.51 6.91 -18.27
N LEU A 127 1.42 5.59 -18.18
CA LEU A 127 1.15 4.93 -16.89
C LEU A 127 2.34 5.04 -15.93
N PHE A 128 3.58 4.92 -16.41
CA PHE A 128 4.77 5.02 -15.57
C PHE A 128 4.99 6.43 -15.01
N ARG A 129 4.40 7.48 -15.61
CA ARG A 129 4.37 8.81 -15.00
C ARG A 129 3.85 8.80 -13.57
N TYR A 130 2.90 7.92 -13.23
CA TYR A 130 2.43 7.73 -11.86
C TYR A 130 3.57 7.50 -10.87
N CYS A 131 4.54 6.67 -11.27
CA CYS A 131 5.70 6.31 -10.46
C CYS A 131 6.71 7.44 -10.32
N THR A 132 6.65 8.45 -11.19
CA THR A 132 7.55 9.61 -11.21
C THR A 132 6.86 10.92 -10.82
N LEU A 133 5.57 10.89 -10.45
CA LEU A 133 4.83 12.08 -10.04
C LEU A 133 5.46 12.68 -8.76
N PRO A 134 5.86 13.97 -8.77
CA PRO A 134 6.45 14.62 -7.60
C PRO A 134 5.55 14.56 -6.37
N GLU A 135 4.23 14.66 -6.55
CA GLU A 135 3.22 14.58 -5.50
C GLU A 135 3.24 13.22 -4.79
N ILE A 136 3.41 12.14 -5.55
CA ILE A 136 3.55 10.77 -5.01
C ILE A 136 4.91 10.61 -4.34
N LEU A 137 6.00 10.95 -5.04
CA LEU A 137 7.37 10.78 -4.55
C LEU A 137 7.64 11.56 -3.26
N LYS A 138 7.02 12.74 -3.11
CA LYS A 138 7.09 13.56 -1.89
C LYS A 138 6.66 12.78 -0.64
N TYR A 139 5.62 11.95 -0.73
CA TYR A 139 5.16 11.14 0.39
C TYR A 139 5.88 9.79 0.48
N VAL A 140 6.21 9.16 -0.66
CA VAL A 140 6.95 7.88 -0.68
C VAL A 140 8.32 8.00 -0.01
N GLU A 141 9.00 9.13 -0.18
CA GLU A 141 10.29 9.43 0.46
C GLU A 141 10.21 9.39 2.00
N CYS A 142 9.06 9.75 2.59
CA CYS A 142 8.86 9.70 4.04
C CYS A 142 8.99 8.28 4.62
N PHE A 143 8.88 7.23 3.80
CA PHE A 143 8.99 5.83 4.19
C PHE A 143 10.30 5.22 3.68
N THR A 144 10.60 5.45 2.41
CA THR A 144 11.72 4.81 1.70
C THR A 144 13.05 5.55 1.87
N GLY A 145 13.03 6.85 2.16
CA GLY A 145 14.21 7.71 2.05
C GLY A 145 14.42 8.22 0.61
N PRO A 146 15.54 8.92 0.35
CA PRO A 146 15.72 9.71 -0.88
C PRO A 146 15.96 8.85 -2.13
N ASN A 147 16.34 7.59 -1.96
CA ASN A 147 16.68 6.68 -3.06
C ASN A 147 15.55 5.67 -3.26
N ILE A 148 14.75 5.86 -4.30
CA ILE A 148 13.44 5.24 -4.46
C ILE A 148 13.43 4.37 -5.72
N MET A 149 13.05 3.11 -5.56
CA MET A 149 12.80 2.15 -6.63
C MET A 149 11.30 1.90 -6.75
N ALA A 150 10.73 2.00 -7.95
CA ALA A 150 9.41 1.45 -8.29
C ALA A 150 9.57 -0.04 -8.61
N MET A 151 9.10 -0.91 -7.73
CA MET A 151 9.38 -2.36 -7.77
C MET A 151 8.30 -3.15 -8.50
N HIS A 152 7.04 -2.84 -8.25
CA HIS A 152 5.89 -3.52 -8.84
C HIS A 152 4.86 -2.50 -9.29
N THR A 153 4.25 -2.68 -10.46
CA THR A 153 3.27 -1.75 -11.05
C THR A 153 2.02 -2.52 -11.47
N MET A 154 0.86 -2.04 -11.05
CA MET A 154 -0.43 -2.66 -11.36
C MET A 154 -1.52 -1.61 -11.59
N LEU A 155 -2.50 -1.89 -12.45
CA LEU A 155 -3.76 -1.16 -12.63
C LEU A 155 -4.93 -2.14 -12.53
N ILE A 156 -5.99 -1.86 -11.75
CA ILE A 156 -7.25 -2.64 -11.69
C ILE A 156 -8.27 -1.83 -12.38
N ASN A 157 -9.06 -2.58 -13.09
CA ASN A 157 -10.40 -2.23 -13.41
C ASN A 157 -11.31 -3.30 -12.77
N LYS A 158 -11.70 -3.08 -11.51
CA LYS A 158 -12.45 -4.09 -10.75
C LYS A 158 -13.83 -4.27 -11.39
N PRO A 159 -14.16 -5.46 -11.91
CA PRO A 159 -15.45 -5.67 -12.56
C PRO A 159 -16.59 -5.65 -11.53
N PRO A 160 -17.83 -5.34 -11.97
CA PRO A 160 -19.01 -5.49 -11.14
C PRO A 160 -19.12 -6.92 -10.58
N ASP A 161 -19.42 -7.05 -9.29
CA ASP A 161 -19.69 -8.36 -8.70
C ASP A 161 -21.07 -8.84 -9.16
N THR A 162 -21.12 -9.96 -9.90
CA THR A 162 -22.38 -10.58 -10.34
C THR A 162 -23.11 -11.34 -9.22
N GLY A 163 -22.73 -11.11 -7.95
CA GLY A 163 -23.23 -11.80 -6.76
C GLY A 163 -22.46 -13.07 -6.43
N LYS A 164 -21.50 -13.48 -7.28
CA LYS A 164 -20.65 -14.66 -7.09
C LYS A 164 -19.43 -14.40 -6.19
N LYS A 165 -19.20 -13.15 -5.75
CA LYS A 165 -18.05 -12.72 -4.95
C LYS A 165 -16.70 -12.98 -5.62
N THR A 166 -16.69 -13.23 -6.92
CA THR A 166 -15.49 -13.52 -7.71
C THR A 166 -14.65 -12.28 -7.95
N SER A 167 -15.16 -11.07 -7.79
CA SER A 167 -14.35 -9.84 -7.91
C SER A 167 -13.72 -9.39 -6.59
N ARG A 168 -13.84 -10.18 -5.50
CA ARG A 168 -13.24 -9.84 -4.20
C ARG A 168 -11.78 -10.25 -4.15
N HIS A 169 -10.93 -9.30 -3.77
CA HIS A 169 -9.56 -9.56 -3.35
C HIS A 169 -9.59 -10.17 -1.95
N PRO A 170 -9.09 -11.40 -1.76
CA PRO A 170 -8.90 -11.94 -0.44
C PRO A 170 -7.94 -11.10 0.37
N LEU A 171 -8.09 -11.16 1.69
CA LEU A 171 -7.16 -10.52 2.60
C LEU A 171 -5.78 -11.15 2.43
N HIS A 172 -4.76 -10.32 2.22
CA HIS A 172 -3.38 -10.76 2.05
C HIS A 172 -2.40 -9.69 2.55
N GLN A 173 -1.11 -10.02 2.50
CA GLN A 173 -0.02 -9.09 2.75
C GLN A 173 0.84 -9.01 1.49
N ASP A 174 0.97 -7.82 0.90
CA ASP A 174 1.76 -7.64 -0.34
C ASP A 174 3.19 -8.17 -0.21
N LEU A 175 3.78 -8.03 0.98
CA LEU A 175 5.12 -8.51 1.30
C LEU A 175 5.31 -10.01 1.04
N HIS A 176 4.21 -10.80 1.00
CA HIS A 176 4.25 -12.20 0.59
C HIS A 176 4.86 -12.38 -0.80
N TYR A 177 4.57 -11.47 -1.73
CA TYR A 177 5.06 -11.48 -3.11
C TYR A 177 6.44 -10.85 -3.29
N PHE A 178 6.98 -10.20 -2.26
CA PHE A 178 8.23 -9.43 -2.34
C PHE A 178 9.39 -10.15 -1.64
N PRO A 179 10.43 -10.56 -2.37
CA PRO A 179 11.62 -11.20 -1.81
C PRO A 179 12.71 -10.17 -1.45
N PHE A 180 12.32 -8.97 -1.00
CA PHE A 180 13.26 -7.91 -0.60
C PHE A 180 12.88 -7.31 0.76
N ARG A 181 13.89 -6.86 1.51
CA ARG A 181 13.80 -6.42 2.93
C ARG A 181 14.77 -5.25 3.19
N PRO A 182 14.57 -4.45 4.27
CA PRO A 182 13.55 -4.59 5.32
C PRO A 182 12.17 -4.06 4.90
N SER A 183 11.11 -4.59 5.50
CA SER A 183 9.72 -4.29 5.08
C SER A 183 9.25 -2.88 5.44
N ASN A 184 9.82 -2.27 6.48
CA ASN A 184 9.54 -0.88 6.85
C ASN A 184 10.12 0.14 5.85
N ASN A 185 10.99 -0.30 4.93
CA ASN A 185 11.49 0.50 3.81
C ASN A 185 10.71 0.25 2.50
N ILE A 186 9.53 -0.37 2.58
CA ILE A 186 8.66 -0.68 1.43
C ILE A 186 7.29 -0.02 1.67
N VAL A 187 6.77 0.68 0.66
CA VAL A 187 5.46 1.33 0.74
C VAL A 187 4.66 1.15 -0.54
N CYS A 188 3.37 0.87 -0.40
CA CYS A 188 2.41 0.84 -1.50
C CYS A 188 1.82 2.25 -1.68
N ALA A 189 1.93 2.83 -2.88
CA ALA A 189 1.10 3.97 -3.26
C ALA A 189 -0.10 3.45 -4.05
N TRP A 190 -1.28 3.75 -3.52
CA TRP A 190 -2.56 3.37 -4.10
C TRP A 190 -3.41 4.62 -4.30
N THR A 191 -3.89 4.85 -5.52
CA THR A 191 -4.69 6.03 -5.87
C THR A 191 -6.00 5.59 -6.49
N ALA A 192 -7.10 6.10 -5.95
CA ALA A 192 -8.42 5.94 -6.54
C ALA A 192 -8.49 6.72 -7.87
N MET A 193 -8.80 6.04 -8.97
CA MET A 193 -9.03 6.66 -10.28
C MET A 193 -10.51 7.00 -10.53
N GLU A 194 -11.37 6.68 -9.57
CA GLU A 194 -12.79 7.02 -9.55
C GLU A 194 -13.28 7.16 -8.11
N HIS A 195 -14.54 7.55 -7.93
CA HIS A 195 -15.14 7.51 -6.60
C HIS A 195 -15.27 6.05 -6.12
N ILE A 196 -14.60 5.71 -5.02
CA ILE A 196 -14.58 4.35 -4.49
C ILE A 196 -15.22 4.33 -3.10
N ASP A 197 -16.24 3.48 -2.94
CA ASP A 197 -17.01 3.30 -1.73
C ASP A 197 -17.21 1.81 -1.41
N ARG A 198 -18.04 1.51 -0.39
CA ARG A 198 -18.33 0.13 0.00
C ARG A 198 -19.12 -0.64 -1.07
N LYS A 199 -19.88 0.04 -1.94
CA LYS A 199 -20.74 -0.57 -2.95
C LYS A 199 -19.93 -1.05 -4.14
N ASN A 200 -18.97 -0.26 -4.62
CA ASN A 200 -18.08 -0.69 -5.72
C ASN A 200 -16.81 -1.42 -5.25
N GLY A 201 -16.55 -1.46 -3.95
CA GLY A 201 -15.60 -2.38 -3.31
C GLY A 201 -14.26 -1.71 -3.00
N CYS A 202 -14.30 -0.76 -2.07
CA CYS A 202 -13.12 -0.14 -1.50
C CYS A 202 -12.16 -1.13 -0.83
N LEU A 203 -10.92 -0.69 -0.63
CA LEU A 203 -9.95 -1.44 0.17
C LEU A 203 -10.46 -1.63 1.60
N VAL A 204 -10.19 -2.82 2.15
CA VAL A 204 -10.42 -3.17 3.55
C VAL A 204 -9.06 -3.45 4.17
N VAL A 205 -8.77 -2.79 5.29
CA VAL A 205 -7.53 -2.95 6.04
C VAL A 205 -7.83 -3.40 7.47
N PHE A 206 -6.91 -4.13 8.07
CA PHE A 206 -6.91 -4.45 9.50
C PHE A 206 -5.84 -3.60 10.17
N PRO A 207 -6.22 -2.47 10.82
CA PRO A 207 -5.24 -1.54 11.37
C PRO A 207 -4.29 -2.22 12.36
N GLY A 208 -3.02 -1.84 12.32
CA GLY A 208 -1.97 -2.34 13.22
C GLY A 208 -1.37 -3.70 12.84
N THR A 209 -1.95 -4.43 11.89
CA THR A 209 -1.43 -5.75 11.47
C THR A 209 -0.05 -5.70 10.80
N HIS A 210 0.37 -4.54 10.29
CA HIS A 210 1.72 -4.31 9.76
C HIS A 210 2.84 -4.56 10.79
N LYS A 211 2.53 -4.50 12.10
CA LYS A 211 3.45 -4.81 13.21
C LYS A 211 3.64 -6.31 13.44
N GLY A 212 2.76 -7.12 12.86
CA GLY A 212 2.79 -8.56 12.99
C GLY A 212 3.81 -9.24 12.08
N THR A 213 3.87 -10.56 12.17
CA THR A 213 4.69 -11.38 11.28
C THR A 213 4.03 -11.57 9.91
N LEU A 214 4.85 -11.83 8.88
CA LEU A 214 4.36 -12.31 7.60
C LEU A 214 3.65 -13.66 7.81
N LYS A 215 2.39 -13.74 7.38
CA LYS A 215 1.56 -14.94 7.48
C LYS A 215 1.83 -15.87 6.28
N PRO A 216 1.55 -17.18 6.43
CA PRO A 216 1.38 -18.03 5.26
C PRO A 216 0.13 -17.59 4.49
N HIS A 217 0.20 -17.70 3.17
CA HIS A 217 -0.93 -17.43 2.28
C HIS A 217 -1.18 -18.68 1.45
N ASP A 218 -2.46 -18.94 1.19
CA ASP A 218 -2.93 -19.83 0.14
C ASP A 218 -3.70 -18.97 -0.87
N TYR A 219 -3.83 -19.42 -2.11
CA TYR A 219 -4.52 -18.66 -3.15
C TYR A 219 -6.03 -18.81 -3.06
N PRO A 220 -6.75 -17.68 -2.97
CA PRO A 220 -7.95 -17.49 -3.76
C PRO A 220 -7.66 -16.53 -4.92
N GLN A 221 -8.34 -16.73 -6.04
CA GLN A 221 -8.10 -16.00 -7.28
C GLN A 221 -8.49 -14.49 -7.14
N TRP A 222 -7.90 -13.62 -7.98
CA TRP A 222 -8.31 -12.24 -8.34
C TRP A 222 -7.66 -11.02 -7.62
N ASP A 223 -7.61 -9.86 -8.30
CA ASP A 223 -6.39 -8.99 -8.43
C ASP A 223 -6.52 -7.40 -8.55
N ALA A 224 -5.70 -6.57 -7.81
CA ALA A 224 -5.74 -5.07 -7.62
C ALA A 224 -4.58 -4.07 -8.19
N ILE A 225 -4.67 -2.70 -8.11
CA ILE A 225 -3.85 -1.58 -8.74
C ILE A 225 -3.00 -1.10 -7.62
N SER A 226 -1.71 -1.06 -7.81
CA SER A 226 -0.82 -0.39 -6.89
C SER A 226 0.53 -0.34 -7.54
N CYS A 227 1.29 0.68 -7.13
CA CYS A 227 2.73 0.59 -7.28
C CYS A 227 3.35 0.38 -5.90
N HIS A 228 4.24 -0.60 -5.81
CA HIS A 228 5.03 -0.84 -4.61
C HIS A 228 6.41 -0.27 -4.81
N PHE A 229 6.78 0.65 -3.91
CA PHE A 229 8.10 1.26 -3.87
C PHE A 229 8.94 0.63 -2.76
N ALA A 230 10.25 0.59 -2.99
CA ALA A 230 11.22 0.20 -1.98
C ALA A 230 12.38 1.18 -1.97
N ALA A 231 12.99 1.38 -0.79
CA ALA A 231 14.29 2.03 -0.70
C ALA A 231 15.32 1.25 -1.54
N SER A 232 16.17 1.95 -2.27
CA SER A 232 17.15 1.29 -3.15
C SER A 232 18.25 0.54 -2.37
N ASP A 233 18.38 0.78 -1.06
CA ASP A 233 19.29 0.10 -0.12
C ASP A 233 18.72 -1.21 0.48
N CYS A 234 17.47 -1.56 0.14
CA CYS A 234 16.90 -2.87 0.45
C CYS A 234 17.71 -4.00 -0.20
N LYS A 235 17.66 -5.18 0.41
CA LYS A 235 18.37 -6.38 -0.07
C LYS A 235 17.39 -7.48 -0.42
N TYR A 236 17.69 -8.19 -1.50
CA TYR A 236 17.02 -9.46 -1.81
C TYR A 236 17.32 -10.50 -0.73
N ILE A 237 16.32 -11.30 -0.39
CA ILE A 237 16.44 -12.44 0.54
C ILE A 237 16.30 -13.75 -0.23
N ASP A 238 17.00 -14.79 0.23
CA ASP A 238 16.71 -16.16 -0.19
C ASP A 238 15.38 -16.59 0.44
N VAL A 239 14.47 -17.09 -0.39
CA VAL A 239 13.13 -17.50 0.03
C VAL A 239 13.01 -19.02 0.20
N LYS A 240 14.06 -19.79 -0.11
CA LYS A 240 14.07 -21.26 0.05
C LYS A 240 13.85 -21.67 1.50
N GLY A 241 12.93 -22.60 1.74
CA GLY A 241 12.55 -23.04 3.09
C GLY A 241 11.72 -22.02 3.89
N THR A 242 11.26 -20.94 3.26
CA THR A 242 10.35 -19.95 3.86
C THR A 242 8.93 -20.11 3.34
N SER A 243 7.96 -19.39 3.92
CA SER A 243 6.59 -19.33 3.38
C SER A 243 6.48 -18.75 1.96
N GLN A 244 7.54 -18.10 1.47
CA GLN A 244 7.58 -17.47 0.13
C GLN A 244 8.18 -18.39 -0.96
N GLU A 245 8.63 -19.60 -0.63
CA GLU A 245 9.29 -20.51 -1.60
C GLU A 245 8.39 -20.85 -2.80
N LYS A 246 7.08 -20.99 -2.59
CA LYS A 246 6.12 -21.27 -3.68
C LYS A 246 6.11 -20.16 -4.74
N ILE A 247 6.22 -18.90 -4.31
CA ILE A 247 6.15 -17.74 -5.20
C ILE A 247 7.36 -17.63 -6.11
N GLU A 248 8.54 -18.04 -5.64
CA GLU A 248 9.74 -18.04 -6.49
C GLU A 248 9.51 -18.86 -7.76
N LYS A 249 8.99 -20.08 -7.59
CA LYS A 249 8.71 -20.98 -8.71
C LYS A 249 7.70 -20.35 -9.67
N GLU A 250 6.59 -19.84 -9.14
CA GLU A 250 5.53 -19.23 -9.94
C GLU A 250 6.01 -18.00 -10.73
N ILE A 251 6.72 -17.07 -10.09
CA ILE A 251 7.18 -15.84 -10.75
C ILE A 251 8.23 -16.16 -11.81
N VAL A 252 9.16 -17.09 -11.55
CA VAL A 252 10.15 -17.51 -12.54
C VAL A 252 9.48 -18.17 -13.74
N ASP A 253 8.52 -19.08 -13.51
CA ASP A 253 7.76 -19.75 -14.58
C ASP A 253 6.95 -18.76 -15.42
N LEU A 254 6.27 -17.80 -14.79
CA LEU A 254 5.54 -16.74 -15.49
C LEU A 254 6.48 -15.86 -16.32
N THR A 255 7.65 -15.53 -15.80
CA THR A 255 8.65 -14.71 -16.51
C THR A 255 9.15 -15.43 -17.76
N HIS A 256 9.46 -16.72 -17.64
CA HIS A 256 9.82 -17.55 -18.79
C HIS A 256 8.69 -17.61 -19.83
N LYS A 257 7.45 -17.85 -19.38
CA LYS A 257 6.28 -17.95 -20.26
C LYS A 257 5.97 -16.65 -21.03
N PHE A 258 6.02 -15.50 -20.37
CA PHE A 258 5.60 -14.23 -20.97
C PHE A 258 6.72 -13.47 -21.67
N TYR A 259 7.98 -13.68 -21.29
CA TYR A 259 9.12 -12.94 -21.84
C TYR A 259 10.16 -13.82 -22.53
N GLY A 260 10.05 -15.15 -22.45
CA GLY A 260 11.06 -16.07 -22.99
C GLY A 260 12.42 -15.95 -22.29
N LEU A 261 12.45 -15.37 -21.09
CA LEU A 261 13.68 -15.13 -20.34
C LEU A 261 13.93 -16.27 -19.34
N GLU A 262 15.06 -16.97 -19.49
CA GLU A 262 15.62 -17.81 -18.44
C GLU A 262 16.33 -16.92 -17.41
N THR A 263 15.57 -16.34 -16.49
CA THR A 263 16.16 -15.47 -15.46
C THR A 263 16.91 -16.25 -14.38
N GLY A 264 16.68 -17.57 -14.27
CA GLY A 264 17.38 -18.48 -13.36
C GLY A 264 17.14 -18.27 -11.86
N SER A 265 16.66 -17.11 -11.43
CA SER A 265 16.34 -16.81 -10.02
C SER A 265 15.31 -15.70 -9.87
N LEU A 266 14.59 -15.71 -8.75
CA LEU A 266 13.61 -14.66 -8.42
C LEU A 266 14.24 -13.27 -8.32
N LYS A 267 15.49 -13.18 -7.80
CA LYS A 267 16.27 -11.94 -7.74
C LYS A 267 16.41 -11.27 -9.10
N ASN A 268 16.74 -12.05 -10.13
CA ASN A 268 16.98 -11.52 -11.48
C ASN A 268 15.69 -10.95 -12.08
N VAL A 269 14.54 -11.60 -11.85
CA VAL A 269 13.23 -11.08 -12.27
C VAL A 269 12.97 -9.70 -11.66
N TRP A 270 13.10 -9.56 -10.34
CA TRP A 270 12.84 -8.28 -9.67
C TRP A 270 13.88 -7.21 -9.99
N THR A 271 15.14 -7.58 -10.24
CA THR A 271 16.20 -6.65 -10.67
C THR A 271 15.88 -6.06 -12.04
N TRP A 272 15.36 -6.89 -12.95
CA TRP A 272 14.92 -6.49 -14.28
C TRP A 272 13.62 -5.69 -14.26
N LYS A 273 12.70 -5.96 -13.34
CA LYS A 273 11.44 -5.21 -13.20
C LYS A 273 11.60 -3.85 -12.52
N GLY A 274 12.43 -3.78 -11.47
CA GLY A 274 12.62 -2.58 -10.68
C GLY A 274 13.14 -1.41 -11.51
N ARG A 275 12.61 -0.21 -11.28
CA ARG A 275 13.07 1.04 -11.92
C ARG A 275 13.46 2.05 -10.85
N LEU A 276 14.65 2.65 -11.01
CA LEU A 276 15.04 3.81 -10.20
C LEU A 276 14.17 4.99 -10.59
N VAL A 277 13.45 5.57 -9.62
CA VAL A 277 12.54 6.70 -9.85
C VAL A 277 13.01 7.97 -9.14
N LYS A 278 13.89 7.87 -8.14
CA LYS A 278 14.54 9.02 -7.47
C LYS A 278 15.86 8.61 -6.81
N GLY A 279 16.84 9.51 -6.79
CA GLY A 279 18.12 9.29 -6.11
C GLY A 279 19.03 8.33 -6.88
N GLU A 280 19.72 7.45 -6.16
CA GLU A 280 20.69 6.50 -6.71
C GLU A 280 20.27 5.03 -6.50
N ARG A 281 20.61 4.16 -7.46
CA ARG A 281 20.42 2.70 -7.32
C ARG A 281 21.60 2.11 -6.53
N ILE A 282 21.34 1.63 -5.31
CA ILE A 282 22.39 1.14 -4.39
C ILE A 282 22.51 -0.39 -4.43
N SER A 283 21.45 -1.13 -4.07
CA SER A 283 21.49 -2.60 -3.96
C SER A 283 20.33 -3.33 -4.62
N LEU A 284 19.12 -2.77 -4.66
CA LEU A 284 18.01 -3.29 -5.47
C LEU A 284 18.20 -2.95 -6.95
#